data_AF-A0A1G6IY59-F1
#
_entry.id   AF-A0A1G6IY59-F1
#
_cell.length_a   1.000
_cell.length_b   1.000
_cell.length_c   1.000
_cell.angle_alpha   90.00
_cell.angle_beta   90.00
_cell.angle_gamma   90.00
#
_symmetry.space_group_name_H-M   'P 1'
#
loop_
_entity.id
_entity.type
_entity.pdbx_description
1 polymer ?
#
loop_
_entity_poly.entity_id
_entity_poly.type
_entity_poly.pdbx_seq_one_letter_code
_entity_poly.pdbx_strand_id
1 'polypeptide(L)'
;TFIEATRSQQREDFIGSINHCFQFLGGSTKAIVPDNLKSAVSKASKYEPILNKTLKDLALHYGCVINPTRSYSPQDKAMVEGAVRLVYQRIFFPIRNMTFFSLDELNRQLQKELVTYNDYLMVTYQASRRKLFVELEEQYLQSLPPDTYQLKHYKRAKVQKMGYIYLSDTKNYYSVPYRYVGKQVELQYNQETIEVYCQSDRIASHKRVFRPGQYVTIKEHMSSTHQFYNDWSPEYFAVLANNIGPKTGEYIALLIEQQDYPETGYKQALGILSLKKAFEKHRIEKACAIALTHERCSYRTIKRILENNMDKAVAVPVQQIFIPIHRNLRGPKAYN
;
A
#
# COMPACT_ATOMS: atom_id res chain seq x y z
N THR A 1 -20.91 -30.91 -14.36
CA THR A 1 -21.05 -29.48 -14.70
C THR A 1 -20.60 -28.62 -13.55
N PHE A 2 -19.93 -27.51 -13.83
CA PHE A 2 -19.57 -26.48 -12.85
C PHE A 2 -20.28 -25.17 -13.20
N ILE A 3 -20.72 -24.44 -12.17
CA ILE A 3 -21.23 -23.07 -12.31
C ILE A 3 -20.73 -22.24 -11.13
N GLU A 4 -20.55 -20.95 -11.37
CA GLU A 4 -20.18 -19.98 -10.35
C GLU A 4 -20.70 -18.60 -10.77
N ALA A 5 -21.18 -17.83 -9.79
CA ALA A 5 -21.42 -16.41 -9.97
C ALA A 5 -20.15 -15.62 -9.63
N THR A 6 -19.72 -14.77 -10.55
CA THR A 6 -18.59 -13.85 -10.36
C THR A 6 -19.03 -12.40 -10.41
N ARG A 7 -18.17 -11.49 -9.93
CA ARG A 7 -18.48 -10.05 -9.84
C ARG A 7 -18.58 -9.40 -11.22
N SER A 8 -17.76 -9.83 -12.17
CA SER A 8 -17.71 -9.24 -13.50
C SER A 8 -17.27 -10.25 -14.56
N GLN A 9 -17.33 -9.83 -15.82
CA GLN A 9 -16.78 -10.58 -16.97
C GLN A 9 -15.32 -10.21 -17.26
N GLN A 10 -14.64 -9.53 -16.31
CA GLN A 10 -13.24 -9.19 -16.43
C GLN A 10 -12.36 -10.44 -16.31
N ARG A 11 -11.09 -10.30 -16.67
CA ARG A 11 -10.19 -11.43 -16.89
C ARG A 11 -9.78 -12.08 -15.56
N GLU A 12 -9.66 -11.26 -14.53
CA GLU A 12 -9.36 -11.61 -13.15
C GLU A 12 -10.42 -12.58 -12.63
N ASP A 13 -11.69 -12.19 -12.76
CA ASP A 13 -12.84 -12.99 -12.31
C ASP A 13 -12.98 -14.26 -13.16
N PHE A 14 -12.79 -14.16 -14.48
CA PHE A 14 -12.84 -15.31 -15.38
C PHE A 14 -11.78 -16.37 -15.05
N ILE A 15 -10.54 -15.94 -14.77
CA ILE A 15 -9.45 -16.83 -14.35
C ILE A 15 -9.73 -17.44 -12.98
N GLY A 16 -10.27 -16.66 -12.04
CA GLY A 16 -10.74 -17.16 -10.75
C GLY A 16 -11.73 -18.33 -10.92
N SER A 17 -12.70 -18.18 -11.81
CA SER A 17 -13.65 -19.26 -12.11
C SER A 17 -13.03 -20.48 -12.76
N ILE A 18 -12.02 -20.34 -13.60
CA ILE A 18 -11.29 -21.50 -14.15
C ILE A 18 -10.55 -22.23 -13.03
N ASN A 19 -9.90 -21.49 -12.13
CA ASN A 19 -9.21 -22.10 -10.99
C ASN A 19 -10.18 -22.90 -10.10
N HIS A 20 -11.33 -22.30 -9.76
CA HIS A 20 -12.36 -22.98 -8.97
C HIS A 20 -13.01 -24.15 -9.72
N CYS A 21 -13.17 -24.05 -11.05
CA CYS A 21 -13.64 -25.15 -11.89
C CYS A 21 -12.69 -26.34 -11.83
N PHE A 22 -11.39 -26.13 -12.00
CA PHE A 22 -10.39 -27.20 -11.91
C PHE A 22 -10.31 -27.82 -10.52
N GLN A 23 -10.44 -27.01 -9.47
CA GLN A 23 -10.57 -27.52 -8.10
C GLN A 23 -11.83 -28.38 -7.93
N PHE A 24 -12.97 -27.93 -8.47
CA PHE A 24 -14.23 -28.68 -8.44
C PHE A 24 -14.14 -30.02 -9.18
N LEU A 25 -13.43 -30.06 -10.31
CA LEU A 25 -13.19 -31.29 -11.07
C LEU A 25 -12.15 -32.21 -10.43
N GLY A 26 -11.31 -31.70 -9.52
CA GLY A 26 -10.22 -32.46 -8.89
C GLY A 26 -8.97 -32.61 -9.78
N GLY A 27 -8.90 -31.88 -10.90
CA GLY A 27 -7.82 -32.01 -11.88
C GLY A 27 -7.96 -31.03 -13.05
N SER A 28 -6.89 -30.84 -13.82
CA SER A 28 -6.91 -30.00 -15.02
C SER A 28 -7.21 -30.83 -16.27
N THR A 29 -7.89 -30.22 -17.25
CA THR A 29 -8.20 -30.86 -18.53
C THR A 29 -7.06 -30.66 -19.53
N LYS A 30 -6.96 -31.54 -20.54
CA LYS A 30 -5.98 -31.36 -21.63
C LYS A 30 -6.25 -30.11 -22.48
N ALA A 31 -7.53 -29.77 -22.66
CA ALA A 31 -7.93 -28.61 -23.44
C ALA A 31 -9.08 -27.86 -22.77
N ILE A 32 -9.04 -26.53 -22.89
CA ILE A 32 -10.15 -25.64 -22.56
C ILE A 32 -10.66 -25.06 -23.88
N VAL A 33 -11.95 -25.20 -24.12
CA VAL A 33 -12.62 -24.67 -25.31
C VAL A 33 -13.53 -23.52 -24.90
N PRO A 34 -13.02 -22.27 -24.89
CA PRO A 34 -13.85 -21.11 -24.58
C PRO A 34 -14.80 -20.79 -25.74
N ASP A 35 -16.07 -20.53 -25.43
CA ASP A 35 -17.01 -19.96 -26.40
C ASP A 35 -16.75 -18.45 -26.53
N ASN A 36 -16.35 -18.05 -27.74
CA ASN A 36 -16.13 -16.68 -28.23
C ASN A 36 -15.92 -15.57 -27.19
N LEU A 37 -14.82 -15.63 -26.43
CA LEU A 37 -14.45 -14.59 -25.48
C LEU A 37 -13.66 -13.47 -26.19
N LYS A 38 -14.28 -12.30 -26.38
CA LYS A 38 -13.54 -11.05 -26.68
C LYS A 38 -12.46 -10.75 -25.62
N SER A 39 -12.62 -11.24 -24.39
CA SER A 39 -11.61 -11.14 -23.31
C SER A 39 -10.47 -12.16 -23.43
N ALA A 40 -10.58 -13.16 -24.31
CA ALA A 40 -9.57 -14.16 -24.62
C ALA A 40 -8.76 -13.85 -25.90
N VAL A 41 -9.26 -12.98 -26.79
CA VAL A 41 -8.70 -12.75 -28.12
C VAL A 41 -8.28 -11.29 -28.29
N SER A 42 -6.97 -11.02 -28.32
CA SER A 42 -6.45 -9.71 -28.73
C SER A 42 -6.31 -9.69 -30.26
N LYS A 43 -7.32 -9.17 -30.96
CA LYS A 43 -7.47 -9.15 -32.44
C LYS A 43 -7.55 -10.55 -33.08
N ALA A 44 -8.71 -10.84 -33.67
CA ALA A 44 -8.98 -12.06 -34.40
C ALA A 44 -8.16 -12.10 -35.71
N SER A 45 -7.20 -13.03 -35.80
CA SER A 45 -6.70 -13.55 -37.08
C SER A 45 -7.29 -14.95 -37.28
N LYS A 46 -7.81 -15.20 -38.48
CA LYS A 46 -8.58 -16.40 -38.86
C LYS A 46 -7.75 -17.70 -38.82
N TYR A 47 -6.43 -17.59 -38.71
CA TYR A 47 -5.50 -18.72 -38.76
C TYR A 47 -4.65 -18.90 -37.49
N GLU A 48 -4.53 -17.86 -36.66
CA GLU A 48 -3.78 -17.91 -35.40
C GLU A 48 -4.38 -16.88 -34.44
N PRO A 49 -5.33 -17.26 -33.57
CA PRO A 49 -5.84 -16.34 -32.57
C PRO A 49 -4.67 -15.94 -31.67
N ILE A 50 -4.34 -14.65 -31.62
CA ILE A 50 -3.39 -14.13 -30.64
C ILE A 50 -4.07 -14.27 -29.28
N LEU A 51 -3.83 -15.44 -28.68
CA LEU A 51 -4.29 -15.81 -27.36
C LEU A 51 -3.75 -14.78 -26.40
N ASN A 52 -4.64 -14.20 -25.59
CA ASN A 52 -4.20 -13.22 -24.62
C ASN A 52 -3.11 -13.84 -23.73
N LYS A 53 -1.93 -13.19 -23.61
CA LYS A 53 -0.73 -13.72 -22.92
C LYS A 53 -1.06 -14.45 -21.61
N THR A 54 -1.92 -13.86 -20.79
CA THR A 54 -2.38 -14.45 -19.53
C THR A 54 -3.08 -15.80 -19.67
N LEU A 55 -3.94 -15.98 -20.68
CA LEU A 55 -4.63 -17.24 -20.89
C LEU A 55 -3.63 -18.31 -21.35
N LYS A 56 -2.63 -17.94 -22.14
CA LYS A 56 -1.51 -18.83 -22.45
C LYS A 56 -0.72 -19.21 -21.19
N ASP A 57 -0.45 -18.24 -20.31
CA ASP A 57 0.24 -18.49 -19.03
C ASP A 57 -0.58 -19.39 -18.10
N LEU A 58 -1.91 -19.19 -18.03
CA LEU A 58 -2.85 -20.06 -17.33
C LEU A 58 -2.80 -21.49 -17.90
N ALA A 59 -2.80 -21.61 -19.22
CA ALA A 59 -2.76 -22.88 -19.91
C ALA A 59 -1.47 -23.65 -19.60
N LEU A 60 -0.33 -22.94 -19.63
CA LEU A 60 0.97 -23.47 -19.23
C LEU A 60 0.99 -23.91 -17.75
N HIS A 61 0.42 -23.11 -16.84
CA HIS A 61 0.37 -23.44 -15.41
C HIS A 61 -0.37 -24.74 -15.14
N TYR A 62 -1.50 -24.96 -15.81
CA TYR A 62 -2.34 -26.15 -15.63
C TYR A 62 -2.03 -27.31 -16.60
N GLY A 63 -1.01 -27.18 -17.45
CA GLY A 63 -0.66 -28.22 -18.43
C GLY A 63 -1.69 -28.41 -19.56
N CYS A 64 -2.53 -27.41 -19.81
CA CYS A 64 -3.63 -27.48 -20.77
C CYS A 64 -3.38 -26.63 -22.02
N VAL A 65 -4.23 -26.83 -23.04
CA VAL A 65 -4.24 -26.04 -24.28
C VAL A 65 -5.56 -25.28 -24.38
N ILE A 66 -5.49 -23.99 -24.70
CA ILE A 66 -6.71 -23.21 -24.97
C ILE A 66 -6.97 -23.25 -26.48
N ASN A 67 -8.07 -23.89 -26.86
CA ASN A 67 -8.49 -24.03 -28.25
C ASN A 67 -9.85 -23.33 -28.44
N PRO A 68 -9.88 -22.03 -28.79
CA PRO A 68 -11.13 -21.31 -28.97
C PRO A 68 -11.96 -21.92 -30.11
N THR A 69 -13.28 -21.95 -29.95
CA THR A 69 -14.18 -22.39 -31.02
C THR A 69 -13.99 -21.51 -32.26
N ARG A 70 -14.06 -22.13 -33.46
CA ARG A 70 -14.02 -21.36 -34.71
C ARG A 70 -15.26 -20.47 -34.77
N SER A 71 -15.08 -19.19 -35.11
CA SER A 71 -16.21 -18.31 -35.41
C SER A 71 -17.07 -18.95 -36.51
N TYR A 72 -18.38 -19.10 -36.26
CA TYR A 72 -19.36 -19.75 -37.14
C TYR A 72 -19.31 -21.30 -37.23
N SER A 73 -18.86 -22.00 -36.18
CA SER A 73 -19.11 -23.46 -36.04
C SER A 73 -20.45 -23.70 -35.29
N PRO A 74 -21.53 -24.19 -35.95
CA PRO A 74 -22.84 -24.34 -35.32
C PRO A 74 -22.91 -25.41 -34.22
N GLN A 75 -22.05 -26.44 -34.29
CA GLN A 75 -22.13 -27.63 -33.44
C GLN A 75 -21.62 -27.37 -32.02
N ASP A 76 -20.42 -26.78 -31.88
CA ASP A 76 -19.81 -26.49 -30.58
C ASP A 76 -20.66 -25.50 -29.77
N LYS A 77 -21.20 -24.50 -30.48
CA LYS A 77 -22.08 -23.48 -29.91
C LYS A 77 -23.40 -24.07 -29.41
N ALA A 78 -23.99 -25.03 -30.12
CA ALA A 78 -25.24 -25.67 -29.72
C ALA A 78 -25.12 -26.45 -28.40
N MET A 79 -23.97 -27.08 -28.13
CA MET A 79 -23.75 -27.78 -26.85
C MET A 79 -23.69 -26.80 -25.67
N VAL A 80 -22.95 -25.69 -25.82
CA VAL A 80 -22.82 -24.66 -24.78
C VAL A 80 -24.17 -24.00 -24.51
N GLU A 81 -24.89 -23.58 -25.55
CA GLU A 81 -26.23 -22.98 -25.42
C GLU A 81 -27.22 -23.94 -24.75
N GLY A 82 -27.16 -25.24 -25.10
CA GLY A 82 -27.96 -26.28 -24.47
C GLY A 82 -27.66 -26.42 -22.97
N ALA A 83 -26.39 -26.42 -22.59
CA ALA A 83 -25.96 -26.50 -21.20
C ALA A 83 -26.41 -25.26 -20.40
N VAL A 84 -26.24 -24.06 -20.95
CA VAL A 84 -26.70 -22.80 -20.33
C VAL A 84 -28.22 -22.84 -20.11
N ARG A 85 -29.00 -23.23 -21.12
CA ARG A 85 -30.46 -23.36 -20.99
C ARG A 85 -30.87 -24.31 -19.86
N LEU A 86 -30.19 -25.44 -19.71
CA LEU A 86 -30.46 -26.40 -18.65
C LEU A 86 -30.14 -25.83 -17.27
N VAL A 87 -29.03 -25.10 -17.14
CA VAL A 87 -28.66 -24.40 -15.90
C VAL A 87 -29.74 -23.38 -15.51
N TYR A 88 -30.26 -22.60 -16.46
CA TYR A 88 -31.36 -21.67 -16.19
C TYR A 88 -32.62 -22.40 -15.68
N GLN A 89 -33.00 -23.50 -16.31
CA GLN A 89 -34.20 -24.25 -15.96
C GLN A 89 -34.09 -25.05 -14.65
N ARG A 90 -32.92 -25.60 -14.36
CA ARG A 90 -32.73 -26.56 -13.26
C ARG A 90 -32.10 -25.95 -12.01
N ILE A 91 -31.37 -24.84 -12.15
CA ILE A 91 -30.69 -24.20 -11.03
C ILE A 91 -31.24 -22.80 -10.78
N PHE A 92 -31.34 -21.93 -11.79
CA PHE A 92 -31.86 -20.57 -11.58
C PHE A 92 -33.36 -20.55 -11.26
N PHE A 93 -34.17 -21.38 -11.94
CA PHE A 93 -35.61 -21.40 -11.72
C PHE A 93 -36.00 -21.76 -10.27
N PRO A 94 -35.40 -22.75 -9.59
CA PRO A 94 -35.64 -23.00 -8.16
C PRO A 94 -35.30 -21.82 -7.24
N ILE A 95 -34.18 -21.14 -7.48
CA ILE A 95 -33.70 -20.07 -6.58
C ILE A 95 -34.25 -18.68 -6.93
N ARG A 96 -35.10 -18.56 -7.96
CA ARG A 96 -35.56 -17.26 -8.50
C ARG A 96 -36.30 -16.37 -7.49
N ASN A 97 -36.90 -16.98 -6.46
CA ASN A 97 -37.67 -16.28 -5.43
C ASN A 97 -36.84 -16.03 -4.16
N MET A 98 -35.53 -16.31 -4.20
CA MET A 98 -34.60 -16.08 -3.09
C MET A 98 -33.88 -14.75 -3.29
N THR A 99 -33.63 -14.04 -2.19
CA THR A 99 -32.83 -12.82 -2.18
C THR A 99 -31.50 -13.13 -1.52
N PHE A 100 -30.40 -12.70 -2.17
CA PHE A 100 -29.04 -12.88 -1.67
C PHE A 100 -28.41 -11.52 -1.41
N PHE A 101 -27.70 -11.39 -0.29
CA PHE A 101 -27.06 -10.13 0.12
C PHE A 101 -25.55 -10.13 -0.12
N SER A 102 -24.98 -11.26 -0.53
CA SER A 102 -23.59 -11.37 -0.92
C SER A 102 -23.39 -12.38 -2.05
N LEU A 103 -22.28 -12.22 -2.79
CA LEU A 103 -21.89 -13.17 -3.83
C LEU A 103 -21.58 -14.55 -3.26
N ASP A 104 -21.00 -14.59 -2.05
CA ASP A 104 -20.71 -15.83 -1.33
C ASP A 104 -21.99 -16.61 -0.99
N GLU A 105 -23.02 -15.92 -0.52
CA GLU A 105 -24.31 -16.53 -0.21
C GLU A 105 -24.97 -17.11 -1.47
N LEU A 106 -24.95 -16.37 -2.58
CA LEU A 106 -25.42 -16.87 -3.88
C LEU A 106 -24.64 -18.12 -4.31
N ASN A 107 -23.30 -18.07 -4.27
CA ASN A 107 -22.48 -19.21 -4.65
C ASN A 107 -22.70 -20.43 -3.75
N ARG A 108 -22.91 -20.24 -2.43
CA ARG A 108 -23.29 -21.34 -1.52
C ARG A 108 -24.61 -21.99 -1.92
N GLN A 109 -25.61 -21.22 -2.34
CA GLN A 109 -26.86 -21.79 -2.83
C GLN A 109 -26.69 -22.48 -4.19
N LEU A 110 -25.94 -21.87 -5.11
CA LEU A 110 -25.62 -22.48 -6.41
C LEU A 110 -24.91 -23.84 -6.24
N GLN A 111 -23.98 -23.97 -5.29
CA GLN A 111 -23.30 -25.24 -5.03
C GLN A 111 -24.27 -26.34 -4.58
N LYS A 112 -25.29 -26.02 -3.77
CA LYS A 112 -26.32 -26.99 -3.37
C LYS A 112 -27.14 -27.47 -4.56
N GLU A 113 -27.65 -26.53 -5.37
CA GLU A 113 -28.42 -26.87 -6.57
C GLU A 113 -27.58 -27.62 -7.60
N LEU A 114 -26.28 -27.31 -7.67
CA LEU A 114 -25.34 -27.96 -8.58
C LEU A 114 -25.15 -29.45 -8.27
N VAL A 115 -25.14 -29.84 -6.98
CA VAL A 115 -25.12 -31.25 -6.57
C VAL A 115 -26.35 -31.97 -7.11
N THR A 116 -27.55 -31.45 -6.81
CA THR A 116 -28.83 -32.00 -7.30
C THR A 116 -28.86 -32.10 -8.83
N TYR A 117 -28.38 -31.08 -9.53
CA TYR A 117 -28.34 -31.05 -10.99
C TYR A 117 -27.37 -32.08 -11.60
N ASN A 118 -26.20 -32.26 -10.98
CA ASN A 118 -25.20 -33.21 -11.45
C ASN A 118 -25.59 -34.67 -11.13
N ASP A 119 -26.32 -34.90 -10.03
CA ASP A 119 -26.83 -36.22 -9.63
C ASP A 119 -28.16 -36.60 -10.30
N TYR A 120 -28.80 -35.68 -11.02
CA TYR A 120 -30.02 -35.94 -11.76
C TYR A 120 -29.84 -37.06 -12.80
N LEU A 121 -30.72 -38.08 -12.74
CA LEU A 121 -30.72 -39.22 -13.66
C LEU A 121 -31.17 -38.79 -15.06
N MET A 122 -30.29 -38.95 -16.04
CA MET A 122 -30.61 -38.66 -17.44
C MET A 122 -31.19 -39.90 -18.10
N VAL A 123 -32.48 -39.86 -18.47
CA VAL A 123 -33.22 -41.00 -19.05
C VAL A 123 -32.52 -41.61 -20.26
N THR A 124 -31.96 -40.78 -21.15
CA THR A 124 -31.27 -41.26 -22.36
C THR A 124 -30.02 -42.09 -22.06
N TYR A 125 -29.28 -41.73 -21.01
CA TYR A 125 -28.00 -42.36 -20.67
C TYR A 125 -28.11 -43.35 -19.49
N GLN A 126 -29.27 -43.41 -18.82
CA GLN A 126 -29.50 -44.21 -17.61
C GLN A 126 -28.46 -43.98 -16.51
N ALA A 127 -27.86 -42.77 -16.48
CA ALA A 127 -26.83 -42.36 -15.55
C ALA A 127 -26.94 -40.87 -15.25
N SER A 128 -26.38 -40.44 -14.12
CA SER A 128 -26.24 -39.03 -13.80
C SER A 128 -24.99 -38.43 -14.46
N ARG A 129 -24.92 -37.10 -14.58
CA ARG A 129 -23.72 -36.42 -15.11
C ARG A 129 -22.51 -36.72 -14.24
N ARG A 130 -22.69 -36.72 -12.93
CA ARG A 130 -21.62 -37.06 -11.97
C ARG A 130 -21.11 -38.48 -12.20
N LYS A 131 -22.02 -39.45 -12.35
CA LYS A 131 -21.64 -40.85 -12.57
C LYS A 131 -20.82 -41.01 -13.85
N LEU A 132 -21.29 -40.42 -14.96
CA LEU A 132 -20.56 -40.45 -16.23
C LEU A 132 -19.19 -39.78 -16.14
N PHE A 133 -19.08 -38.66 -15.41
CA PHE A 133 -17.80 -38.00 -15.19
C PHE A 133 -16.80 -38.90 -14.45
N VAL A 134 -17.21 -39.50 -13.33
CA VAL A 134 -16.36 -40.39 -12.52
C VAL A 134 -15.95 -41.64 -13.31
N GLU A 135 -16.89 -42.27 -14.02
CA GLU A 135 -16.62 -43.52 -14.74
C GLU A 135 -15.81 -43.33 -16.03
N LEU A 136 -16.00 -42.21 -16.73
CA LEU A 136 -15.46 -42.03 -18.08
C LEU A 136 -14.39 -40.94 -18.17
N GLU A 137 -14.55 -39.81 -17.47
CA GLU A 137 -13.77 -38.59 -17.71
C GLU A 137 -12.67 -38.35 -16.68
N GLU A 138 -12.89 -38.69 -15.40
CA GLU A 138 -12.00 -38.37 -14.28
C GLU A 138 -10.57 -38.90 -14.49
N GLN A 139 -10.44 -40.10 -15.05
CA GLN A 139 -9.13 -40.72 -15.36
C GLN A 139 -8.28 -39.93 -16.38
N TYR A 140 -8.88 -39.04 -17.16
CA TYR A 140 -8.17 -38.23 -18.16
C TYR A 140 -7.69 -36.88 -17.62
N LEU A 141 -8.03 -36.55 -16.38
CA LEU A 141 -7.56 -35.33 -15.72
C LEU A 141 -6.09 -35.43 -15.36
N GLN A 142 -5.41 -34.30 -15.48
CA GLN A 142 -4.05 -34.11 -14.98
C GLN A 142 -4.09 -33.63 -13.53
N SER A 143 -3.05 -33.94 -12.77
CA SER A 143 -2.91 -33.46 -11.39
C SER A 143 -2.82 -31.94 -11.34
N LEU A 144 -3.49 -31.33 -10.35
CA LEU A 144 -3.40 -29.89 -10.14
C LEU A 144 -2.01 -29.51 -9.62
N PRO A 145 -1.46 -28.38 -10.07
CA PRO A 145 -0.33 -27.74 -9.40
C PRO A 145 -0.67 -27.42 -7.93
N PRO A 146 0.34 -27.33 -7.04
CA PRO A 146 0.11 -27.05 -5.61
C PRO A 146 -0.53 -25.68 -5.38
N ASP A 147 -0.19 -24.70 -6.23
CA ASP A 147 -0.70 -23.34 -6.15
C ASP A 147 -1.69 -23.05 -7.29
N THR A 148 -2.69 -22.21 -7.00
CA THR A 148 -3.61 -21.71 -8.03
C THR A 148 -2.92 -20.67 -8.90
N TYR A 149 -3.33 -20.59 -10.17
CA TYR A 149 -2.79 -19.57 -11.06
C TYR A 149 -3.27 -18.18 -10.60
N GLN A 150 -2.32 -17.28 -10.34
CA GLN A 150 -2.61 -15.91 -9.96
C GLN A 150 -2.33 -14.97 -11.13
N LEU A 151 -3.34 -14.19 -11.54
CA LEU A 151 -3.16 -13.16 -12.53
C LEU A 151 -2.20 -12.08 -12.02
N LYS A 152 -1.07 -11.91 -12.70
CA LYS A 152 -0.13 -10.81 -12.47
C LYS A 152 -0.36 -9.68 -13.46
N HIS A 153 -0.52 -8.48 -12.93
CA HIS A 153 -0.51 -7.22 -13.66
C HIS A 153 0.89 -6.62 -13.64
N TYR A 154 1.24 -5.90 -14.71
CA TYR A 154 2.54 -5.29 -14.87
C TYR A 154 2.35 -3.81 -15.16
N LYS A 155 3.06 -2.95 -14.43
CA LYS A 155 3.02 -1.51 -14.64
C LYS A 155 4.39 -0.89 -14.42
N ARG A 156 4.75 0.11 -15.21
CA ARG A 156 5.96 0.91 -14.96
C ARG A 156 5.61 2.13 -14.13
N ALA A 157 6.45 2.43 -13.15
CA ALA A 157 6.31 3.61 -12.30
C ALA A 157 7.69 4.23 -12.04
N LYS A 158 7.71 5.54 -11.83
CA LYS A 158 8.90 6.26 -11.38
C LYS A 158 8.89 6.40 -9.87
N VAL A 159 10.01 6.11 -9.23
CA VAL A 159 10.16 6.35 -7.79
C VAL A 159 10.21 7.85 -7.52
N GLN A 160 9.29 8.33 -6.70
CA GLN A 160 9.15 9.74 -6.34
C GLN A 160 10.27 10.18 -5.40
N LYS A 161 10.48 11.51 -5.27
CA LYS A 161 11.50 12.09 -4.39
C LYS A 161 11.38 11.62 -2.93
N MET A 162 10.16 11.35 -2.47
CA MET A 162 9.88 10.90 -1.12
C MET A 162 10.10 9.38 -0.92
N GLY A 163 10.54 8.64 -1.95
CA GLY A 163 10.79 7.20 -1.86
C GLY A 163 9.54 6.33 -2.00
N TYR A 164 8.53 6.79 -2.75
CA TYR A 164 7.29 6.05 -3.00
C TYR A 164 7.05 5.83 -4.49
N ILE A 165 6.34 4.76 -4.81
CA ILE A 165 5.71 4.53 -6.11
C ILE A 165 4.22 4.68 -5.99
N TYR A 166 3.58 5.17 -7.05
CA TYR A 166 2.13 5.33 -7.11
C TYR A 166 1.52 4.23 -7.96
N LEU A 167 0.57 3.49 -7.38
CA LEU A 167 -0.27 2.53 -8.10
C LEU A 167 -1.61 3.20 -8.40
N SER A 168 -1.88 3.46 -9.67
CA SER A 168 -3.11 4.14 -10.11
C SER A 168 -4.39 3.37 -9.80
N ASP A 169 -4.34 2.04 -9.84
CA ASP A 169 -5.52 1.18 -9.81
C ASP A 169 -6.27 1.31 -8.50
N THR A 170 -5.53 1.44 -7.39
CA THR A 170 -6.08 1.69 -6.05
C THR A 170 -5.83 3.10 -5.56
N LYS A 171 -5.15 3.95 -6.35
CA LYS A 171 -4.69 5.29 -5.97
C LYS A 171 -3.87 5.30 -4.67
N ASN A 172 -2.97 4.33 -4.51
CA ASN A 172 -2.16 4.17 -3.30
C ASN A 172 -0.67 4.31 -3.57
N TYR A 173 0.06 4.66 -2.52
CA TYR A 173 1.50 4.87 -2.53
C TYR A 173 2.20 3.76 -1.75
N TYR A 174 3.24 3.17 -2.33
CA TYR A 174 4.01 2.12 -1.69
C TYR A 174 5.47 2.56 -1.60
N SER A 175 6.04 2.46 -0.41
CA SER A 175 7.44 2.82 -0.20
C SER A 175 8.38 1.87 -0.94
N VAL A 176 9.53 2.38 -1.35
CA VAL A 176 10.64 1.62 -1.95
C VAL A 176 11.95 2.15 -1.39
N PRO A 177 13.02 1.33 -1.32
CA PRO A 177 14.27 1.76 -0.71
C PRO A 177 14.80 3.07 -1.34
N TYR A 178 15.17 4.04 -0.50
CA TYR A 178 15.53 5.39 -0.91
C TYR A 178 16.60 5.46 -2.02
N ARG A 179 17.53 4.50 -2.08
CA ARG A 179 18.54 4.38 -3.14
C ARG A 179 17.98 4.26 -4.57
N TYR A 180 16.68 3.95 -4.72
CA TYR A 180 16.01 3.84 -6.01
C TYR A 180 15.24 5.11 -6.40
N VAL A 181 15.30 6.19 -5.61
CA VAL A 181 14.65 7.48 -5.93
C VAL A 181 15.03 7.96 -7.33
N GLY A 182 14.02 8.35 -8.12
CA GLY A 182 14.20 8.83 -9.49
C GLY A 182 14.33 7.74 -10.55
N LYS A 183 14.57 6.48 -10.17
CA LYS A 183 14.65 5.35 -11.12
C LYS A 183 13.27 4.92 -11.61
N GLN A 184 13.23 4.33 -12.79
CA GLN A 184 12.07 3.61 -13.31
C GLN A 184 12.06 2.19 -12.75
N VAL A 185 10.91 1.75 -12.27
CA VAL A 185 10.71 0.42 -11.72
C VAL A 185 9.50 -0.24 -12.35
N GLU A 186 9.49 -1.56 -12.35
CA GLU A 186 8.36 -2.37 -12.76
C GLU A 186 7.60 -2.84 -11.51
N LEU A 187 6.29 -2.65 -11.52
CA LEU A 187 5.36 -3.13 -10.53
C LEU A 187 4.74 -4.41 -11.08
N GLN A 188 4.87 -5.50 -10.35
CA GLN A 188 4.17 -6.76 -10.61
C GLN A 188 3.19 -6.97 -9.47
N TYR A 189 1.89 -7.08 -9.75
CA TYR A 189 0.91 -7.15 -8.68
C TYR A 189 -0.28 -8.03 -9.04
N ASN A 190 -0.84 -8.70 -8.03
CA ASN A 190 -2.04 -9.54 -8.11
C ASN A 190 -3.12 -8.94 -7.21
N GLN A 191 -4.09 -9.72 -6.73
CA GLN A 191 -5.11 -9.23 -5.79
C GLN A 191 -4.58 -9.06 -4.35
N GLU A 192 -3.45 -9.68 -3.99
CA GLU A 192 -2.99 -9.74 -2.60
C GLU A 192 -1.74 -8.89 -2.35
N THR A 193 -0.85 -8.80 -3.33
CA THR A 193 0.51 -8.29 -3.18
C THR A 193 0.92 -7.42 -4.36
N ILE A 194 1.84 -6.50 -4.07
CA ILE A 194 2.58 -5.72 -5.05
C ILE A 194 4.06 -5.94 -4.82
N GLU A 195 4.73 -6.43 -5.85
CA GLU A 195 6.16 -6.56 -5.92
C GLU A 195 6.73 -5.46 -6.81
N VAL A 196 7.85 -4.87 -6.38
CA VAL A 196 8.53 -3.82 -7.13
C VAL A 196 9.89 -4.33 -7.58
N TYR A 197 10.18 -4.21 -8.86
CA TYR A 197 11.41 -4.67 -9.50
C TYR A 197 12.18 -3.51 -10.12
N CYS A 198 13.50 -3.52 -9.97
CA CYS A 198 14.41 -2.62 -10.67
C CYS A 198 15.46 -3.46 -11.38
N GLN A 199 15.54 -3.38 -12.71
CA GLN A 199 16.49 -4.16 -13.51
C GLN A 199 16.46 -5.68 -13.20
N SER A 200 15.24 -6.23 -13.08
CA SER A 200 14.97 -7.64 -12.74
C SER A 200 15.16 -8.05 -11.27
N ASP A 201 15.74 -7.19 -10.43
CA ASP A 201 15.85 -7.45 -8.98
C ASP A 201 14.60 -7.00 -8.24
N ARG A 202 14.03 -7.86 -7.38
CA ARG A 202 12.91 -7.49 -6.51
C ARG A 202 13.42 -6.60 -5.38
N ILE A 203 13.03 -5.32 -5.40
CA ILE A 203 13.48 -4.31 -4.44
C ILE A 203 12.51 -4.06 -3.28
N ALA A 204 11.23 -4.43 -3.44
CA ALA A 204 10.21 -4.30 -2.40
C ALA A 204 9.05 -5.28 -2.64
N SER A 205 8.35 -5.66 -1.58
CA SER A 205 7.08 -6.38 -1.63
C SER A 205 6.13 -5.85 -0.56
N HIS A 206 4.86 -5.67 -0.93
CA HIS A 206 3.82 -5.09 -0.08
C HIS A 206 2.54 -5.89 -0.19
N LYS A 207 1.76 -5.95 0.91
CA LYS A 207 0.35 -6.34 0.82
C LYS A 207 -0.45 -5.23 0.12
N ARG A 208 -1.41 -5.60 -0.72
CA ARG A 208 -2.30 -4.64 -1.38
C ARG A 208 -3.25 -4.00 -0.38
N VAL A 209 -3.38 -2.69 -0.53
CA VAL A 209 -4.45 -1.90 0.10
C VAL A 209 -5.38 -1.42 -1.00
N PHE A 210 -6.68 -1.57 -0.80
CA PHE A 210 -7.71 -1.19 -1.76
C PHE A 210 -8.40 0.13 -1.42
N ARG A 211 -8.34 0.58 -0.16
CA ARG A 211 -8.81 1.91 0.23
C ARG A 211 -7.92 2.97 -0.43
N PRO A 212 -8.47 3.96 -1.15
CA PRO A 212 -7.66 4.93 -1.89
C PRO A 212 -6.96 5.95 -1.00
N GLY A 213 -5.86 6.51 -1.51
CA GLY A 213 -5.12 7.60 -0.87
C GLY A 213 -4.18 7.18 0.27
N GLN A 214 -3.90 5.89 0.42
CA GLN A 214 -3.07 5.37 1.51
C GLN A 214 -1.59 5.35 1.15
N TYR A 215 -0.74 5.57 2.16
CA TYR A 215 0.71 5.40 2.08
C TYR A 215 1.11 4.14 2.87
N VAL A 216 1.60 3.14 2.16
CA VAL A 216 2.08 1.87 2.73
C VAL A 216 3.60 1.94 2.86
N THR A 217 4.05 2.12 4.09
CA THR A 217 5.45 2.42 4.41
C THR A 217 6.10 1.27 5.14
N ILE A 218 7.22 0.77 4.60
CA ILE A 218 8.15 -0.12 5.30
C ILE A 218 9.29 0.75 5.82
N LYS A 219 9.56 0.69 7.12
CA LYS A 219 10.53 1.58 7.79
C LYS A 219 11.94 1.48 7.20
N GLU A 220 12.34 0.27 6.80
CA GLU A 220 13.64 -0.04 6.16
C GLU A 220 13.83 0.65 4.80
N HIS A 221 12.75 1.07 4.15
CA HIS A 221 12.84 1.76 2.86
C HIS A 221 13.26 3.23 2.99
N MET A 222 13.05 3.83 4.14
CA MET A 222 13.33 5.25 4.37
C MET A 222 14.84 5.47 4.54
N SER A 223 15.37 6.59 4.03
CA SER A 223 16.78 6.95 4.29
C SER A 223 17.00 7.23 5.77
N SER A 224 18.25 7.07 6.24
CA SER A 224 18.65 7.47 7.60
C SER A 224 18.28 8.92 7.91
N THR A 225 18.35 9.81 6.92
CA THR A 225 17.91 11.21 7.04
C THR A 225 16.39 11.34 7.23
N HIS A 226 15.56 10.54 6.54
CA HIS A 226 14.11 10.54 6.73
C HIS A 226 13.67 9.80 8.00
N GLN A 227 14.37 8.76 8.40
CA GLN A 227 14.20 8.11 9.71
C GLN A 227 14.49 9.11 10.84
N PHE A 228 15.58 9.88 10.71
CA PHE A 228 15.96 10.93 11.67
C PHE A 228 14.86 11.97 11.90
N TYR A 229 14.08 12.35 10.87
CA TYR A 229 12.95 13.29 11.02
C TYR A 229 11.70 12.64 11.64
N ASN A 230 11.50 11.33 11.50
CA ASN A 230 10.36 10.62 12.09
C ASN A 230 10.55 10.39 13.61
N ASP A 231 11.80 10.34 14.08
CA ASP A 231 12.14 10.22 15.50
C ASP A 231 12.12 11.58 16.24
N TRP A 232 11.70 12.65 15.56
CA TRP A 232 11.60 13.98 16.17
C TRP A 232 10.45 14.04 17.16
N SER A 233 10.80 14.03 18.44
CA SER A 233 9.90 14.32 19.54
C SER A 233 10.53 15.34 20.49
N PRO A 234 9.74 16.00 21.35
CA PRO A 234 10.30 16.89 22.38
C PRO A 234 11.32 16.16 23.27
N GLU A 235 11.07 14.89 23.60
CA GLU A 235 11.96 14.05 24.40
C GLU A 235 13.28 13.78 23.68
N TYR A 236 13.22 13.52 22.37
CA TYR A 236 14.42 13.34 21.54
C TYR A 236 15.34 14.58 21.58
N PHE A 237 14.76 15.77 21.44
CA PHE A 237 15.53 17.02 21.50
C PHE A 237 16.01 17.33 22.92
N ALA A 238 15.24 17.00 23.96
CA ALA A 238 15.64 17.17 25.36
C ALA A 238 16.89 16.34 25.71
N VAL A 239 16.95 15.07 25.30
CA VAL A 239 18.12 14.20 25.51
C VAL A 239 19.36 14.78 24.84
N LEU A 240 19.24 15.24 23.59
CA LEU A 240 20.36 15.82 22.85
C LEU A 240 20.85 17.14 23.45
N ALA A 241 19.93 17.97 23.95
CA ALA A 241 20.23 19.25 24.58
C ALA A 241 20.93 19.08 25.93
N ASN A 242 20.46 18.13 26.75
CA ASN A 242 21.06 17.82 28.06
C ASN A 242 22.51 17.30 27.94
N ASN A 243 22.88 16.68 26.81
CA ASN A 243 24.28 16.29 26.53
C ASN A 243 25.24 17.47 26.28
N ILE A 244 24.71 18.67 26.07
CA ILE A 244 25.47 19.93 26.02
C ILE A 244 25.49 20.56 27.41
N GLY A 245 24.33 20.65 28.05
CA GLY A 245 24.19 21.04 29.45
C GLY A 245 22.72 21.29 29.85
N PRO A 246 22.45 21.43 31.16
CA PRO A 246 21.09 21.55 31.69
C PRO A 246 20.35 22.80 31.21
N LYS A 247 21.04 23.95 31.07
CA LYS A 247 20.42 25.21 30.59
C LYS A 247 20.16 25.18 29.09
N THR A 248 20.96 24.45 28.33
CA THR A 248 20.66 24.15 26.92
C THR A 248 19.39 23.31 26.79
N GLY A 249 19.21 22.33 27.68
CA GLY A 249 17.98 21.52 27.78
C GLY A 249 16.74 22.36 28.05
N GLU A 250 16.79 23.18 29.09
CA GLU A 250 15.71 24.10 29.49
C GLU A 250 15.34 25.06 28.35
N TYR A 251 16.34 25.65 27.68
CA TYR A 251 16.12 26.57 26.56
C TYR A 251 15.45 25.91 25.36
N ILE A 252 15.87 24.68 25.00
CA ILE A 252 15.28 23.95 23.87
C ILE A 252 13.85 23.49 24.19
N ALA A 253 13.56 23.09 25.43
CA ALA A 253 12.21 22.75 25.87
C ALA A 253 11.26 23.95 25.74
N LEU A 254 11.64 25.10 26.30
CA LEU A 254 10.88 26.33 26.18
C LEU A 254 10.73 26.79 24.73
N LEU A 255 11.77 26.60 23.90
CA LEU A 255 11.73 26.94 22.48
C LEU A 255 10.70 26.13 21.69
N ILE A 256 10.46 24.88 22.08
CA ILE A 256 9.47 24.00 21.46
C ILE A 256 8.07 24.31 22.03
N GLU A 257 7.96 24.52 23.34
CA GLU A 257 6.70 24.81 24.05
C GLU A 257 6.08 26.16 23.63
N GLN A 258 6.89 27.17 23.33
CA GLN A 258 6.41 28.47 22.85
C GLN A 258 5.77 28.43 21.43
N GLN A 259 5.81 27.31 20.72
CA GLN A 259 5.24 27.18 19.37
C GLN A 259 3.88 26.48 19.41
N ASP A 260 2.91 27.00 18.65
CA ASP A 260 1.60 26.36 18.48
C ASP A 260 1.69 24.95 17.87
N TYR A 261 2.74 24.71 17.08
CA TYR A 261 3.08 23.41 16.48
C TYR A 261 4.54 23.05 16.78
N PRO A 262 4.82 22.04 17.63
CA PRO A 262 6.18 21.66 18.03
C PRO A 262 7.15 21.43 16.88
N GLU A 263 6.66 20.95 15.73
CA GLU A 263 7.45 20.65 14.52
C GLU A 263 8.14 21.89 13.94
N THR A 264 7.57 23.08 14.18
CA THR A 264 8.17 24.35 13.77
C THR A 264 9.41 24.70 14.60
N GLY A 265 9.43 24.27 15.86
CA GLY A 265 10.54 24.45 16.80
C GLY A 265 11.72 23.49 16.54
N TYR A 266 11.46 22.29 16.03
CA TYR A 266 12.49 21.25 15.84
C TYR A 266 13.65 21.68 14.93
N LYS A 267 13.38 22.44 13.86
CA LYS A 267 14.45 22.98 12.99
C LYS A 267 15.33 23.99 13.72
N GLN A 268 14.75 24.80 14.59
CA GLN A 268 15.51 25.77 15.38
C GLN A 268 16.32 25.08 16.47
N ALA A 269 15.73 24.10 17.17
CA ALA A 269 16.42 23.25 18.14
C ALA A 269 17.62 22.55 17.50
N LEU A 270 17.45 21.94 16.32
CA LEU A 270 18.55 21.34 15.57
C LEU A 270 19.61 22.38 15.16
N GLY A 271 19.20 23.58 14.78
CA GLY A 271 20.10 24.70 14.52
C GLY A 271 20.98 25.01 15.73
N ILE A 272 20.40 25.13 16.92
CA ILE A 272 21.13 25.37 18.17
C ILE A 272 22.10 24.22 18.48
N LEU A 273 21.63 22.97 18.40
CA LEU A 273 22.47 21.79 18.62
C LEU A 273 23.63 21.69 17.63
N SER A 274 23.46 22.23 16.41
CA SER A 274 24.51 22.23 15.39
C SER A 274 25.64 23.23 15.66
N LEU A 275 25.43 24.22 16.54
CA LEU A 275 26.45 25.21 16.93
C LEU A 275 27.66 24.57 17.61
N LYS A 276 27.52 23.34 18.13
CA LYS A 276 28.65 22.55 18.67
C LYS A 276 29.76 22.29 17.64
N LYS A 277 29.48 22.46 16.35
CA LYS A 277 30.48 22.36 15.27
C LYS A 277 31.42 23.56 15.22
N ALA A 278 30.95 24.73 15.68
CA ALA A 278 31.68 26.00 15.61
C ALA A 278 32.10 26.54 16.98
N PHE A 279 31.42 26.13 18.06
CA PHE A 279 31.63 26.63 19.41
C PHE A 279 31.69 25.47 20.42
N GLU A 280 32.50 25.64 21.47
CA GLU A 280 32.61 24.67 22.56
C GLU A 280 31.30 24.54 23.35
N LYS A 281 31.03 23.34 23.88
CA LYS A 281 29.79 23.04 24.63
C LYS A 281 29.53 24.01 25.78
N HIS A 282 30.56 24.37 26.55
CA HIS A 282 30.45 25.30 27.68
C HIS A 282 30.01 26.71 27.25
N ARG A 283 30.46 27.16 26.08
CA ARG A 283 30.05 28.46 25.53
C ARG A 283 28.58 28.46 25.14
N ILE A 284 28.12 27.38 24.52
CA ILE A 284 26.71 27.19 24.14
C ILE A 284 25.83 27.17 25.39
N GLU A 285 26.24 26.43 26.42
CA GLU A 285 25.53 26.35 27.71
C GLU A 285 25.41 27.73 28.39
N LYS A 286 26.49 28.50 28.44
CA LYS A 286 26.46 29.88 28.95
C LYS A 286 25.59 30.81 28.09
N ALA A 287 25.65 30.66 26.77
CA ALA A 287 24.81 31.44 25.87
C ALA A 287 23.32 31.13 26.06
N CYS A 288 22.96 29.86 26.27
CA CYS A 288 21.61 29.45 26.64
C CYS A 288 21.21 30.01 28.01
N ALA A 289 22.09 29.98 29.01
CA ALA A 289 21.82 30.56 30.33
C ALA A 289 21.54 32.08 30.27
N ILE A 290 22.30 32.83 29.47
CA ILE A 290 22.03 34.26 29.21
C ILE A 290 20.72 34.42 28.44
N ALA A 291 20.51 33.59 27.41
CA ALA A 291 19.32 33.70 26.57
C ALA A 291 18.01 33.40 27.30
N LEU A 292 18.05 32.60 28.38
CA LEU A 292 16.90 32.30 29.23
C LEU A 292 16.36 33.53 29.99
N THR A 293 17.14 34.61 30.11
CA THR A 293 16.64 35.86 30.71
C THR A 293 15.79 36.69 29.74
N HIS A 294 15.70 36.29 28.47
CA HIS A 294 14.87 36.97 27.47
C HIS A 294 13.49 36.32 27.35
N GLU A 295 12.47 37.11 27.02
CA GLU A 295 11.07 36.66 26.90
C GLU A 295 10.81 35.66 25.76
N ARG A 296 11.70 35.58 24.75
CA ARG A 296 11.51 34.71 23.58
C ARG A 296 12.75 33.90 23.25
N CYS A 297 12.53 32.60 23.00
CA CYS A 297 13.60 31.69 22.62
C CYS A 297 13.76 31.66 21.09
N SER A 298 14.99 31.79 20.58
CA SER A 298 15.26 31.64 19.15
C SER A 298 16.71 31.24 18.87
N TYR A 299 16.91 30.49 17.79
CA TYR A 299 18.26 30.16 17.30
C TYR A 299 19.12 31.41 17.04
N ARG A 300 18.52 32.49 16.51
CA ARG A 300 19.24 33.73 16.18
C ARG A 300 19.79 34.42 17.43
N THR A 301 19.07 34.34 18.55
CA THR A 301 19.51 34.90 19.83
C THR A 301 20.79 34.22 20.32
N ILE A 302 20.80 32.88 20.35
CA ILE A 302 21.99 32.11 20.76
C ILE A 302 23.17 32.39 19.83
N LYS A 303 22.93 32.37 18.51
CA LYS A 303 23.97 32.64 17.51
C LYS A 303 24.61 34.03 17.73
N ARG A 304 23.81 35.07 17.96
CA ARG A 304 24.32 36.43 18.22
C ARG A 304 25.12 36.54 19.52
N ILE A 305 24.66 35.89 20.59
CA ILE A 305 25.37 35.89 21.88
C ILE A 305 26.78 35.28 21.72
N LEU A 306 26.88 34.18 20.97
CA LEU A 306 28.16 33.49 20.71
C LEU A 306 29.08 34.26 19.76
N GLU A 307 28.53 34.85 18.69
CA GLU A 307 29.28 35.64 17.71
C GLU A 307 29.83 36.93 18.34
N ASN A 308 29.05 37.59 19.19
CA ASN A 308 29.45 38.81 19.90
C ASN A 308 30.26 38.54 21.17
N ASN A 309 30.61 37.27 21.47
CA ASN A 309 31.33 36.84 22.67
C ASN A 309 30.68 37.31 24.00
N MET A 310 29.36 37.54 24.02
CA MET A 310 28.64 37.95 25.23
C MET A 310 28.67 36.86 26.30
N ASP A 311 28.84 35.60 25.89
CA ASP A 311 29.04 34.45 26.77
C ASP A 311 30.37 34.47 27.54
N LYS A 312 31.33 35.30 27.09
CA LYS A 312 32.64 35.51 27.75
C LYS A 312 32.68 36.77 28.61
N ALA A 313 31.67 37.63 28.51
CA ALA A 313 31.63 38.85 29.31
C ALA A 313 31.52 38.47 30.80
N VAL A 314 32.49 38.92 31.60
CA VAL A 314 32.42 38.81 33.05
C VAL A 314 31.30 39.74 33.52
N ALA A 315 30.37 39.22 34.33
CA ALA A 315 29.32 40.03 34.92
C ALA A 315 29.97 41.21 35.67
N VAL A 316 29.81 42.42 35.14
CA VAL A 316 30.16 43.63 35.87
C VAL A 316 29.20 43.67 37.06
N PRO A 317 29.68 43.68 38.31
CA PRO A 317 28.78 43.78 39.46
C PRO A 317 27.93 45.03 39.28
N VAL A 318 26.62 44.87 39.37
CA VAL A 318 25.65 45.96 39.34
C VAL A 318 26.07 46.94 40.43
N GLN A 319 26.67 48.07 40.07
CA GLN A 319 26.78 49.18 41.00
C GLN A 319 25.34 49.55 41.35
N GLN A 320 24.94 49.29 42.59
CA GLN A 320 23.73 49.87 43.14
C GLN A 320 23.88 51.38 42.98
N ILE A 321 23.16 51.96 42.02
CA ILE A 321 23.08 53.40 41.87
C ILE A 321 22.26 53.87 43.08
N PHE A 322 22.97 54.21 44.16
CA PHE A 322 22.38 54.89 45.29
C PHE A 322 22.00 56.30 44.82
N ILE A 323 20.71 56.54 44.59
CA ILE A 323 20.19 57.88 44.32
C ILE A 323 19.97 58.55 45.68
N PRO A 324 20.81 59.51 46.11
CA PRO A 324 20.60 60.20 47.37
C PRO A 324 19.30 61.02 47.29
N ILE A 325 18.50 60.96 48.36
CA ILE A 325 17.26 61.74 48.48
C ILE A 325 17.63 63.22 48.53
N HIS A 326 17.34 63.97 47.46
CA HIS A 326 17.53 65.42 47.43
C HIS A 326 16.23 66.18 47.67
N ARG A 327 16.31 67.33 48.33
CA ARG A 327 15.14 68.19 48.67
C ARG A 327 14.38 68.76 47.47
N ASN A 328 14.90 68.62 46.25
CA ASN A 328 14.28 69.13 45.02
C ASN A 328 13.23 68.17 44.39
N LEU A 329 12.95 67.01 45.00
CA LEU A 329 11.86 66.14 44.55
C LEU A 329 10.52 66.70 45.04
N ARG A 330 9.83 67.47 44.20
CA ARG A 330 8.47 67.94 44.49
C ARG A 330 7.48 66.81 44.20
N GLY A 331 6.76 66.38 45.23
CA GLY A 331 5.74 65.35 45.12
C GLY A 331 4.49 65.82 44.33
N PRO A 332 3.57 64.90 43.98
CA PRO A 332 2.38 65.18 43.17
C PRO A 332 1.48 66.31 43.71
N LYS A 333 1.57 66.61 45.00
CA LYS A 333 0.79 67.67 45.67
C LYS A 333 1.27 69.10 45.39
N ALA A 334 2.41 69.28 44.70
CA ALA A 334 2.94 70.60 44.34
C ALA A 334 2.32 71.19 43.05
N TYR A 335 1.40 70.47 42.40
CA TYR A 335 0.76 70.82 41.14
C TYR A 335 -0.75 71.10 41.27
N ASN A 336 -1.18 71.71 42.39
CA ASN A 336 -2.56 72.22 42.53
C ASN A 336 -2.57 73.73 42.42
#